data_AF-A0ABD3I0T7-F1
#
_entry.id   AF-A0ABD3I0T7-F1
#
_cell.length_a   1.000
_cell.length_b   1.000
_cell.length_c   1.000
_cell.angle_alpha   90.00
_cell.angle_beta   90.00
_cell.angle_gamma   90.00
#
_symmetry.space_group_name_H-M   'P 1'
#
loop_
_entity.id
_entity.type
_entity.pdbx_description
1 polymer ?
#
loop_
_entity_poly.entity_id
_entity_poly.type
_entity_poly.pdbx_seq_one_letter_code
_entity_poly.pdbx_strand_id
1 'polypeptide(L)'
;MASFREFSRTESWGSEAWKALCKVRETTPLVQCITNFISMHIMANSLLADGASPAMVHAVEEILEFTSLSSALCINIGTLFTTEKCIELINLKPCVIRWNVSEIMAVVGASIAPTKNAPFVISPDGWLLGWLVPLYPA
;
A
#
# COMPACT_ATOMS: atom_id res chain seq x y z
N MET A 1 -17.80 -22.64 -3.37
CA MET A 1 -16.43 -23.14 -3.09
C MET A 1 -15.49 -22.52 -4.10
N ALA A 2 -14.91 -21.36 -3.78
CA ALA A 2 -13.93 -20.71 -4.64
C ALA A 2 -12.71 -21.62 -4.75
N SER A 3 -12.40 -22.02 -5.98
CA SER A 3 -11.20 -22.78 -6.32
C SER A 3 -9.98 -21.97 -5.91
N PHE A 4 -9.23 -22.47 -4.92
CA PHE A 4 -7.86 -22.06 -4.70
C PHE A 4 -7.11 -22.38 -5.99
N ARG A 5 -6.78 -21.35 -6.78
CA ARG A 5 -5.85 -21.53 -7.89
C ARG A 5 -4.53 -21.99 -7.30
N GLU A 6 -4.17 -23.25 -7.56
CA GLU A 6 -2.79 -23.71 -7.40
C GLU A 6 -1.89 -22.71 -8.12
N PHE A 7 -0.96 -22.14 -7.38
CA PHE A 7 0.10 -21.32 -7.95
C PHE A 7 0.97 -22.25 -8.80
N SER A 8 0.63 -22.39 -10.08
CA SER A 8 1.40 -23.18 -11.03
C SER A 8 2.82 -22.60 -11.09
N ARG A 9 3.81 -23.36 -10.60
CA ARG A 9 5.25 -23.05 -10.58
C ARG A 9 5.89 -22.81 -11.95
N THR A 10 5.09 -22.62 -13.00
CA THR A 10 5.52 -22.72 -14.40
C THR A 10 6.05 -21.41 -15.00
N GLU A 11 5.93 -20.27 -14.30
CA GLU A 11 6.70 -19.07 -14.62
C GLU A 11 7.78 -18.84 -13.55
N SER A 12 9.03 -18.63 -13.96
CA SER A 12 10.10 -18.36 -12.99
C SER A 12 9.89 -16.95 -12.46
N TRP A 13 9.39 -16.83 -11.22
CA TRP A 13 9.22 -15.56 -10.50
C TRP A 13 10.44 -14.62 -10.63
N GLY A 14 11.66 -15.16 -10.75
CA GLY A 14 12.87 -14.39 -10.96
C GLY A 14 12.89 -13.60 -12.28
N SER A 15 12.34 -14.15 -13.36
CA SER A 15 12.25 -13.45 -14.65
C SER A 15 11.24 -12.30 -14.60
N GLU A 16 10.09 -12.50 -13.96
CA GLU A 16 9.08 -11.45 -13.76
C GLU A 16 9.60 -10.34 -12.85
N ALA A 17 10.22 -10.71 -11.72
CA ALA A 17 10.82 -9.75 -10.79
C ALA A 17 11.93 -8.92 -11.48
N TRP A 18 12.76 -9.57 -12.31
CA TRP A 18 13.78 -8.88 -13.09
C TRP A 18 13.18 -7.89 -14.09
N LYS A 19 12.16 -8.30 -14.86
CA LYS A 19 11.45 -7.41 -15.78
C LYS A 19 10.84 -6.21 -15.07
N ALA A 20 10.24 -6.42 -13.89
CA ALA A 20 9.68 -5.34 -13.09
C ALA A 20 10.77 -4.36 -12.61
N LEU A 21 11.90 -4.86 -12.11
CA LEU A 21 13.04 -4.04 -11.69
C LEU A 21 13.64 -3.24 -12.85
N CYS A 22 13.80 -3.87 -14.02
CA CYS A 22 14.24 -3.16 -15.24
C CYS A 22 13.31 -2.00 -15.55
N LYS A 23 11.99 -2.22 -15.52
CA LYS A 23 10.99 -1.17 -15.78
C LYS A 23 11.10 -0.01 -14.79
N VAL A 24 11.30 -0.29 -13.50
CA VAL A 24 11.51 0.75 -12.47
C VAL A 24 12.74 1.59 -12.80
N ARG A 25 13.87 0.95 -13.14
CA ARG A 25 15.11 1.64 -13.48
C ARG A 25 15.02 2.45 -14.77
N GLU A 26 14.26 1.97 -15.75
CA GLU A 26 14.02 2.67 -17.02
C GLU A 26 13.13 3.91 -16.83
N THR A 27 12.08 3.82 -16.01
CA THR A 27 11.13 4.92 -15.85
C THR A 27 11.46 5.88 -14.71
N THR A 28 12.33 5.46 -13.76
CA THR A 28 12.68 6.23 -12.55
C THR A 28 11.43 6.86 -11.90
N PRO A 29 10.43 6.04 -11.50
CA PRO A 29 9.12 6.54 -11.12
C PRO A 29 9.20 7.43 -9.87
N LEU A 30 8.41 8.50 -9.85
CA LEU A 30 8.26 9.35 -8.66
C LEU A 30 7.32 8.64 -7.67
N VAL A 31 7.85 8.27 -6.50
CA VAL A 31 7.12 7.53 -5.47
C VAL A 31 6.85 8.46 -4.28
N GLN A 32 5.60 8.84 -4.07
CA GLN A 32 5.20 9.54 -2.87
C GLN A 32 5.23 8.59 -1.67
N CYS A 33 5.93 8.98 -0.62
CA CYS A 33 6.13 8.21 0.58
C CYS A 33 5.56 8.97 1.78
N ILE A 34 4.46 8.45 2.33
CA ILE A 34 3.89 8.90 3.60
C ILE A 34 4.32 7.90 4.66
N THR A 35 5.42 8.18 5.37
CA THR A 35 6.03 7.25 6.32
C THR A 35 6.42 7.92 7.63
N ASN A 36 6.53 7.13 8.70
CA ASN A 36 7.14 7.60 9.94
C ASN A 36 8.63 7.97 9.78
N PHE A 37 9.10 8.88 10.65
CA PHE A 37 10.47 9.39 10.65
C PHE A 37 11.53 8.30 10.82
N ILE A 38 11.23 7.23 11.56
CA ILE A 38 12.16 6.11 11.80
C ILE A 38 12.41 5.34 10.50
N SER A 39 11.35 5.10 9.73
CA SER A 39 11.41 4.30 8.50
C SER A 39 11.72 5.14 7.26
N MET A 40 11.72 6.47 7.36
CA MET A 40 11.89 7.38 6.24
C MET A 40 13.19 7.13 5.48
N HIS A 41 14.31 7.06 6.20
CA HIS A 41 15.63 6.92 5.58
C HIS A 41 15.81 5.56 4.89
N ILE A 42 15.36 4.48 5.53
CA ILE A 42 15.45 3.14 4.92
C ILE A 42 14.54 3.02 3.70
N MET A 43 13.34 3.63 3.73
CA MET A 43 12.43 3.66 2.60
C MET A 43 13.01 4.45 1.43
N ALA A 44 13.56 5.65 1.68
CA ALA A 44 14.22 6.44 0.65
C ALA A 44 15.36 5.67 -0.02
N ASN A 45 16.28 5.14 0.79
CA ASN A 45 17.46 4.46 0.25
C ASN A 45 17.12 3.15 -0.46
N SER A 46 16.09 2.43 -0.01
CA SER A 46 15.61 1.24 -0.74
C SER A 46 15.09 1.62 -2.12
N LEU A 47 14.23 2.64 -2.20
CA LEU A 47 13.70 3.13 -3.48
C LEU A 47 14.80 3.68 -4.40
N LEU A 48 15.77 4.41 -3.85
CA LEU A 48 16.93 4.88 -4.61
C LEU A 48 17.79 3.72 -5.14
N ALA A 49 18.00 2.67 -4.32
CA ALA A 49 18.75 1.48 -4.74
C ALA A 49 18.02 0.69 -5.83
N ASP A 50 16.69 0.68 -5.79
CA ASP A 50 15.85 0.07 -6.83
C ASP A 50 15.83 0.91 -8.13
N GLY A 51 16.21 2.19 -8.06
CA GLY A 51 16.25 3.12 -9.20
C GLY A 51 15.00 3.98 -9.34
N ALA A 52 14.19 4.11 -8.30
CA ALA A 52 13.06 5.03 -8.23
C ALA A 52 13.44 6.38 -7.62
N SER A 53 12.53 7.36 -7.70
CA SER A 53 12.68 8.69 -7.11
C SER A 53 11.73 8.85 -5.92
N PRO A 54 12.19 8.72 -4.66
CA PRO A 54 11.33 8.88 -3.50
C PRO A 54 11.06 10.35 -3.17
N ALA A 55 9.81 10.67 -2.85
CA ALA A 55 9.41 11.97 -2.32
C ALA A 55 8.68 11.81 -0.98
N MET A 56 9.25 12.39 0.07
CA MET A 56 8.74 12.31 1.44
C MET A 56 7.77 13.46 1.69
N VAL A 57 6.46 13.19 1.61
CA VAL A 57 5.42 14.21 1.70
C VAL A 57 4.61 14.01 2.97
N HIS A 58 4.80 14.89 3.94
CA HIS A 58 4.16 14.81 5.27
C HIS A 58 3.14 15.92 5.52
N ALA A 59 3.19 17.01 4.75
CA ALA A 59 2.21 18.09 4.84
C ALA A 59 0.86 17.58 4.34
N VAL A 60 -0.13 17.56 5.23
CA VAL A 60 -1.44 16.95 4.96
C VAL A 60 -2.17 17.65 3.80
N GLU A 61 -1.96 18.95 3.71
CA GLU A 61 -2.52 19.84 2.70
C GLU A 61 -1.99 19.53 1.30
N GLU A 62 -0.76 19.01 1.20
CA GLU A 62 -0.08 18.73 -0.07
C GLU A 62 -0.26 17.29 -0.53
N ILE A 63 -0.73 16.38 0.33
CA ILE A 63 -0.83 14.94 0.03
C ILE A 63 -1.64 14.68 -1.24
N LEU A 64 -2.81 15.29 -1.36
CA LEU A 64 -3.74 15.06 -2.48
C LEU A 64 -3.16 15.58 -3.80
N GLU A 65 -2.62 16.79 -3.78
CA GLU A 65 -2.00 17.41 -4.96
C GLU A 65 -0.79 16.58 -5.41
N PHE A 66 0.08 16.20 -4.48
CA PHE A 66 1.26 15.41 -4.79
C PHE A 66 0.92 14.01 -5.28
N THR A 67 -0.13 13.38 -4.74
CA THR A 67 -0.57 12.04 -5.17
C THR A 67 -0.89 12.04 -6.66
N SER A 68 -1.52 13.10 -7.16
CA SER A 68 -1.87 13.24 -8.59
C SER A 68 -0.65 13.34 -9.52
N LEU A 69 0.50 13.79 -9.00
CA LEU A 69 1.76 13.93 -9.75
C LEU A 69 2.66 12.69 -9.62
N SER A 70 2.46 11.91 -8.56
CA SER A 70 3.26 10.72 -8.28
C SER A 70 2.87 9.54 -9.16
N SER A 71 3.85 8.71 -9.53
CA SER A 71 3.61 7.45 -10.23
C SER A 71 3.10 6.35 -9.30
N ALA A 72 3.36 6.49 -7.99
CA ALA A 72 2.99 5.53 -6.97
C ALA A 72 2.91 6.20 -5.60
N LEU A 73 2.01 5.69 -4.76
CA LEU A 73 1.81 6.14 -3.38
C LEU A 73 2.08 4.99 -2.39
N CYS A 74 3.11 5.17 -1.58
CA CYS A 74 3.55 4.25 -0.53
C CYS A 74 3.21 4.82 0.84
N ILE A 75 2.53 4.01 1.65
CA ILE A 75 1.95 4.45 2.91
C ILE A 75 2.43 3.56 4.08
N ASN A 76 3.12 4.14 5.05
CA ASN A 76 3.63 3.49 6.26
C ASN A 76 3.38 4.36 7.50
N ILE A 77 2.12 4.36 7.94
CA ILE A 77 1.58 5.42 8.80
C ILE A 77 1.88 5.17 10.28
N GLY A 78 2.10 3.91 10.71
CA GLY A 78 2.23 3.59 12.15
C GLY A 78 1.15 4.29 12.99
N THR A 79 1.52 4.82 14.15
CA THR A 79 0.65 5.61 15.04
C THR A 79 0.65 7.13 14.75
N LEU A 80 1.03 7.57 13.55
CA LEU A 80 1.19 9.00 13.26
C LEU A 80 -0.11 9.76 13.02
N PHE A 81 -1.19 9.07 12.66
CA PHE A 81 -2.46 9.70 12.28
C PHE A 81 -3.65 9.04 12.97
N THR A 82 -4.74 9.78 13.08
CA THR A 82 -6.00 9.25 13.61
C THR A 82 -6.63 8.25 12.64
N THR A 83 -7.53 7.41 13.15
CA THR A 83 -8.23 6.39 12.38
C THR A 83 -8.99 6.97 11.19
N GLU A 84 -9.60 8.15 11.34
CA GLU A 84 -10.34 8.84 10.28
C GLU A 84 -9.42 9.22 9.12
N LYS A 85 -8.23 9.75 9.43
CA LYS A 85 -7.26 10.14 8.41
C LYS A 85 -6.67 8.94 7.68
N CYS A 86 -6.48 7.83 8.39
CA CYS A 86 -6.08 6.56 7.78
C CYS A 86 -7.10 6.08 6.72
N ILE A 87 -8.40 6.25 6.97
CA ILE A 87 -9.45 5.92 5.99
C ILE A 87 -9.36 6.83 4.76
N GLU A 88 -9.15 8.13 4.94
CA GLU A 88 -8.96 9.08 3.83
C GLU A 88 -7.76 8.69 2.96
N LEU A 89 -6.65 8.31 3.60
CA LEU A 89 -5.43 7.88 2.91
C LEU A 89 -5.60 6.55 2.16
N ILE A 90 -6.41 5.60 2.67
CA ILE A 90 -6.77 4.38 1.93
C ILE A 90 -7.54 4.73 0.65
N ASN A 91 -8.43 5.72 0.70
CA ASN A 91 -9.24 6.12 -0.46
C ASN A 91 -8.39 6.72 -1.59
N LEU A 92 -7.14 7.09 -1.33
CA LEU A 92 -6.17 7.48 -2.36
C LEU A 92 -5.64 6.30 -3.18
N LYS A 93 -6.05 5.07 -2.86
CA LYS A 93 -5.63 3.82 -3.53
C LYS A 93 -4.11 3.69 -3.60
N PRO A 94 -3.42 3.73 -2.45
CA PRO A 94 -1.98 3.53 -2.39
C PRO A 94 -1.60 2.16 -2.98
N CYS A 95 -0.46 2.09 -3.66
CA CYS A 95 0.02 0.83 -4.22
C CYS A 95 0.51 -0.12 -3.11
N VAL A 96 0.98 0.43 -1.99
CA VAL A 96 1.48 -0.31 -0.84
C VAL A 96 1.04 0.36 0.45
N ILE A 97 0.47 -0.43 1.36
CA ILE A 97 0.16 -0.03 2.74
C ILE A 97 0.91 -0.95 3.69
N ARG A 98 1.67 -0.37 4.62
CA ARG A 98 2.32 -1.08 5.73
C ARG A 98 1.83 -0.53 7.05
N TRP A 99 1.03 -1.30 7.78
CA TRP A 99 0.52 -0.96 9.12
C TRP A 99 0.78 -2.10 10.11
N ASN A 100 0.76 -1.81 11.41
CA ASN A 100 0.72 -2.88 12.41
C ASN A 100 -0.71 -3.43 12.55
N VAL A 101 -0.81 -4.65 13.09
CA VAL A 101 -2.09 -5.39 13.20
C VAL A 101 -3.12 -4.61 14.00
N SER A 102 -2.73 -3.93 15.08
CA SER A 102 -3.65 -3.14 15.92
C SER A 102 -4.32 -2.00 15.16
N GLU A 103 -3.61 -1.31 14.28
CA GLU A 103 -4.06 -0.15 13.51
C GLU A 103 -4.98 -0.60 12.39
N ILE A 104 -4.63 -1.71 11.74
CA ILE A 104 -5.51 -2.39 10.79
C ILE A 104 -6.84 -2.74 11.49
N MET A 105 -6.78 -3.35 12.67
CA MET A 105 -7.97 -3.71 13.44
C MET A 105 -8.76 -2.47 13.91
N ALA A 106 -8.09 -1.37 14.24
CA ALA A 106 -8.75 -0.12 14.62
C ALA A 106 -9.51 0.51 13.44
N VAL A 107 -8.90 0.56 12.25
CA VAL A 107 -9.54 1.08 11.03
C VAL A 107 -10.69 0.18 10.58
N VAL A 108 -10.51 -1.13 10.60
CA VAL A 108 -11.57 -2.10 10.30
C VAL A 108 -12.69 -1.99 11.35
N GLY A 109 -12.36 -1.92 12.63
CA GLY A 109 -13.32 -1.79 13.73
C GLY A 109 -14.11 -0.48 13.69
N ALA A 110 -13.48 0.65 13.32
CA ALA A 110 -14.17 1.93 13.13
C ALA A 110 -15.08 1.93 11.90
N SER A 111 -14.75 1.15 10.86
CA SER A 111 -15.61 0.96 9.69
C SER A 111 -16.80 0.02 9.98
N ILE A 112 -16.68 -0.87 10.98
CA ILE A 112 -17.71 -1.80 11.44
C ILE A 112 -18.34 -1.27 12.76
N ALA A 113 -19.17 -0.22 12.69
CA ALA A 113 -20.11 0.03 13.79
C ALA A 113 -21.05 -1.19 13.94
N PRO A 114 -21.40 -1.62 15.17
CA PRO A 114 -21.95 -2.95 15.42
C PRO A 114 -23.39 -3.07 14.93
N THR A 115 -23.64 -3.76 13.82
CA THR A 115 -24.93 -4.39 13.57
C THR A 115 -24.90 -5.78 14.21
N LYS A 116 -25.80 -6.01 15.16
CA LYS A 116 -25.94 -7.29 15.88
C LYS A 116 -26.03 -8.43 14.86
N ASN A 117 -25.06 -9.35 14.94
CA ASN A 117 -25.01 -10.67 14.29
C ASN A 117 -24.49 -10.71 12.84
N ALA A 118 -23.17 -10.65 12.65
CA ALA A 118 -22.43 -11.48 11.68
C ALA A 118 -20.91 -11.35 11.91
N PRO A 119 -20.15 -12.46 12.10
CA PRO A 119 -18.70 -12.38 12.06
C PRO A 119 -18.28 -12.32 10.58
N PHE A 120 -17.41 -11.38 10.24
CA PHE A 120 -16.87 -11.11 8.89
C PHE A 120 -17.78 -10.33 7.95
N VAL A 121 -17.46 -9.04 7.79
CA VAL A 121 -17.93 -8.20 6.68
C VAL A 121 -16.75 -8.00 5.73
N ILE A 122 -16.94 -8.46 4.50
CA ILE A 122 -16.10 -8.23 3.33
C ILE A 122 -16.52 -6.86 2.76
N SER A 123 -15.59 -5.95 2.40
CA SER A 123 -15.98 -4.76 1.63
C SER A 123 -16.61 -5.23 0.32
N PRO A 124 -17.57 -4.49 -0.29
CA PRO A 124 -18.19 -4.89 -1.56
C PRO A 124 -17.20 -5.15 -2.71
N ASP A 125 -15.95 -4.76 -2.53
CA ASP A 125 -14.86 -4.71 -3.50
C ASP A 125 -13.72 -5.72 -3.20
N GLY A 126 -13.85 -6.57 -2.17
CA GLY A 126 -13.12 -7.83 -2.08
C GLY A 126 -11.68 -7.79 -1.52
N TRP A 127 -11.26 -6.74 -0.83
CA TRP A 127 -9.93 -6.70 -0.21
C TRP A 127 -9.88 -7.53 1.08
N LEU A 128 -9.23 -8.69 1.03
CA LEU A 128 -8.80 -9.44 2.23
C LEU A 128 -7.45 -8.89 2.71
N LEU A 129 -7.44 -8.37 3.94
CA LEU A 129 -6.23 -7.99 4.68
C LEU A 129 -5.37 -9.22 4.96
N GLY A 130 -4.45 -9.51 4.05
CA GLY A 130 -3.39 -10.51 4.19
C GLY A 130 -2.18 -10.04 3.40
N TRP A 131 -1.07 -9.85 4.11
CA TRP A 131 0.28 -9.54 3.64
C TRP A 131 0.58 -9.72 2.13
N LEU A 132 1.14 -8.65 1.55
CA LEU A 132 1.87 -8.56 0.27
C LEU A 132 1.07 -8.75 -1.03
N VAL A 133 1.35 -7.81 -1.95
CA VAL A 133 1.07 -7.77 -3.41
C VAL A 133 -0.21 -6.99 -3.82
N PRO A 134 -0.08 -5.96 -4.69
CA PRO A 134 -1.23 -5.24 -5.24
C PRO A 134 -1.95 -6.12 -6.27
N LEU A 135 -3.26 -6.29 -6.11
CA LEU A 135 -4.14 -6.73 -7.20
C LEU A 135 -4.72 -5.49 -7.88
N TYR A 136 -4.02 -4.99 -8.90
CA TYR A 136 -4.68 -4.31 -10.02
C TYR A 136 -4.20 -4.99 -11.32
N PRO A 137 -5.11 -5.25 -12.28
CA PRO A 137 -4.71 -5.81 -13.57
C PRO A 137 -4.00 -4.73 -14.40
N ALA A 138 -3.22 -5.21 -15.38
CA ALA A 138 -2.68 -4.41 -16.47
C ALA A 138 -3.76 -3.63 -17.24
#